data_AF-A0A9N9BQL4-F1
#
_entry.id   AF-A0A9N9BQL4-F1
#
_cell.length_a   1.000
_cell.length_b   1.000
_cell.length_c   1.000
_cell.angle_alpha   90.00
_cell.angle_beta   90.00
_cell.angle_gamma   90.00
#
_symmetry.space_group_name_H-M   'P 1'
#
loop_
_entity.id
_entity.type
_entity.pdbx_description
1 polymer ?
#
loop_
_entity_poly.entity_id
_entity_poly.type
_entity_poly.pdbx_seq_one_letter_code
_entity_poly.pdbx_strand_id
1 'polypeptide(L)'
;MSTLSFDGWQTALKPENLTLLPLLSFRRTKDDFTYDSCKEHFAISKFLENLNFDTTDQQWVIAAESISVKQQVRSEEVKKFWLDIDLEKAESERKLAGIILEQKEIELKQKEVDIKLSKNILRQGIKDSLLNDQKLKYAENLVNDKETELKPYLKKSTKRKPVCSNGNLTETEDNEYFPDDNDLDPESFNSTLDRNNKKAVASINARSNDIIN
;
A
#
# COMPACT_ATOMS: atom_id res chain seq x y z
N MET A 1 12.20 -3.44 25.55
CA MET A 1 10.87 -4.04 25.85
C MET A 1 9.93 -2.87 26.09
N SER A 2 8.88 -2.75 25.28
CA SER A 2 7.86 -1.72 25.48
C SER A 2 7.23 -1.93 26.86
N THR A 3 7.34 -0.96 27.74
CA THR A 3 6.69 -0.98 29.05
C THR A 3 5.20 -0.77 28.82
N LEU A 4 4.37 -1.75 29.20
CA LEU A 4 2.92 -1.63 29.13
C LEU A 4 2.49 -0.49 30.06
N SER A 5 1.85 0.53 29.50
CA SER A 5 1.48 1.75 30.23
C SER A 5 0.16 1.58 30.98
N PHE A 6 0.14 2.05 32.22
CA PHE A 6 -1.08 2.19 33.02
C PHE A 6 -1.48 3.67 33.18
N ASP A 7 -0.95 4.58 32.36
CA ASP A 7 -1.17 6.02 32.54
C ASP A 7 -2.66 6.38 32.53
N GLY A 8 -3.08 7.22 33.48
CA GLY A 8 -4.49 7.62 33.63
C GLY A 8 -5.40 6.58 34.27
N TRP A 9 -4.85 5.52 34.88
CA TRP A 9 -5.64 4.50 35.58
C TRP A 9 -6.47 5.09 36.74
N GLN A 10 -5.93 6.08 37.46
CA GLN A 10 -6.58 6.71 38.63
C GLN A 10 -7.91 7.41 38.28
N THR A 11 -8.02 7.95 37.06
CA THR A 11 -9.23 8.65 36.61
C THR A 11 -10.22 7.73 35.93
N ALA A 12 -9.74 6.62 35.36
CA ALA A 12 -10.56 5.66 34.63
C ALA A 12 -11.15 4.55 35.51
N LEU A 13 -10.47 4.22 36.61
CA LEU A 13 -10.85 3.14 37.52
C LEU A 13 -11.34 3.70 38.86
N LYS A 14 -11.93 2.81 39.66
CA LYS A 14 -12.36 3.11 41.03
C LYS A 14 -11.80 2.06 41.99
N PRO A 15 -11.31 2.45 43.17
CA PRO A 15 -10.72 1.50 44.12
C PRO A 15 -11.76 0.47 44.60
N GLU A 16 -13.03 0.86 44.77
CA GLU A 16 -14.08 -0.04 45.27
C GLU A 16 -14.42 -1.18 44.31
N ASN A 17 -14.15 -0.99 43.01
CA ASN A 17 -14.46 -1.95 41.96
C ASN A 17 -13.20 -2.53 41.30
N LEU A 18 -12.04 -2.41 41.96
CA LEU A 18 -10.77 -2.87 41.40
C LEU A 18 -10.77 -4.40 41.30
N THR A 19 -11.13 -4.88 40.13
CA THR A 19 -11.12 -6.29 39.75
C THR A 19 -10.40 -6.45 38.41
N LEU A 20 -10.09 -7.69 38.04
CA LEU A 20 -9.33 -8.00 36.83
C LEU A 20 -10.07 -7.55 35.57
N LEU A 21 -11.39 -7.65 35.54
CA LEU A 21 -12.19 -7.31 34.36
C LEU A 21 -12.19 -5.79 34.04
N PRO A 22 -12.42 -4.86 35.00
CA PRO A 22 -12.18 -3.43 34.81
C PRO A 22 -10.74 -3.09 34.42
N LEU A 23 -9.74 -3.76 35.01
CA LEU A 23 -8.33 -3.55 34.65
C LEU A 23 -8.06 -3.96 33.19
N LEU A 24 -8.57 -5.11 32.77
CA LEU A 24 -8.50 -5.58 31.38
C LEU A 24 -9.26 -4.65 30.43
N SER A 25 -10.44 -4.16 30.84
CA SER A 25 -11.25 -3.24 30.05
C SER A 25 -10.53 -1.90 29.85
N PHE A 26 -9.88 -1.37 30.89
CA PHE A 26 -9.02 -0.21 30.81
C PHE A 26 -7.80 -0.45 29.91
N ARG A 27 -7.13 -1.60 30.08
CA ARG A 27 -5.98 -1.96 29.25
C ARG A 27 -6.36 -2.07 27.77
N ARG A 28 -7.55 -2.59 27.45
CA ARG A 28 -8.06 -2.67 26.07
C ARG A 28 -8.20 -1.30 25.39
N THR A 29 -8.38 -0.20 26.14
CA THR A 29 -8.44 1.14 25.55
C THR A 29 -7.06 1.74 25.26
N LYS A 30 -5.97 1.02 25.54
CA LYS A 30 -4.60 1.49 25.32
C LYS A 30 -4.08 1.01 23.98
N ASP A 31 -3.34 1.87 23.31
CA ASP A 31 -2.73 1.56 22.00
C ASP A 31 -1.68 0.44 22.09
N ASP A 32 -1.13 0.19 23.29
CA ASP A 32 -0.14 -0.84 23.56
C ASP A 32 -0.73 -2.14 24.11
N PHE A 33 -2.05 -2.35 23.99
CA PHE A 33 -2.69 -3.60 24.37
C PHE A 33 -2.18 -4.78 23.53
N THR A 34 -1.75 -5.86 24.17
CA THR A 34 -1.00 -6.94 23.50
C THR A 34 -1.87 -8.02 22.88
N TYR A 35 -3.17 -8.06 23.20
CA TYR A 35 -4.09 -9.14 22.79
C TYR A 35 -3.59 -10.55 23.19
N ASP A 36 -2.74 -10.62 24.20
CA ASP A 36 -2.14 -11.85 24.72
C ASP A 36 -2.50 -11.94 26.21
N SER A 37 -3.34 -12.90 26.54
CA SER A 37 -3.91 -13.02 27.89
C SER A 37 -2.84 -13.19 28.96
N CYS A 38 -1.79 -13.96 28.68
CA CYS A 38 -0.70 -14.17 29.61
C CYS A 38 0.07 -12.87 29.87
N LYS A 39 0.37 -12.11 28.81
CA LYS A 39 1.11 -10.84 28.93
C LYS A 39 0.29 -9.78 29.66
N GLU A 40 -0.99 -9.62 29.34
CA GLU A 40 -1.85 -8.65 30.02
C GLU A 40 -2.06 -9.00 31.50
N HIS A 41 -2.30 -10.28 31.83
CA HIS A 41 -2.43 -10.70 33.22
C HIS A 41 -1.13 -10.50 34.02
N PHE A 42 0.03 -10.77 33.39
CA PHE A 42 1.33 -10.52 34.01
C PHE A 42 1.56 -9.02 34.25
N ALA A 43 1.25 -8.19 33.27
CA ALA A 43 1.37 -6.74 33.36
C ALA A 43 0.46 -6.15 34.46
N ILE A 44 -0.78 -6.64 34.54
CA ILE A 44 -1.72 -6.25 35.60
C ILE A 44 -1.20 -6.67 36.97
N SER A 45 -0.66 -7.88 37.10
CA SER A 45 -0.08 -8.35 38.37
C SER A 45 1.09 -7.46 38.80
N LYS A 46 2.01 -7.16 37.87
CA LYS A 46 3.13 -6.24 38.08
C LYS A 46 2.67 -4.84 38.48
N PHE A 47 1.65 -4.32 37.82
CA PHE A 47 1.06 -3.02 38.13
C PHE A 47 0.49 -3.00 39.56
N LEU A 48 -0.26 -4.03 39.94
CA LEU A 48 -0.84 -4.14 41.27
C LEU A 48 0.23 -4.26 42.37
N GLU A 49 1.32 -4.99 42.10
CA GLU A 49 2.48 -5.07 43.00
C GLU A 49 3.17 -3.71 43.21
N ASN A 50 3.19 -2.87 42.18
CA ASN A 50 3.86 -1.56 42.21
C ASN A 50 2.98 -0.42 42.77
N LEU A 51 1.67 -0.64 42.95
CA LEU A 51 0.76 0.41 43.43
C LEU A 51 1.19 1.02 44.76
N ASN A 52 1.80 0.24 45.65
CA ASN A 52 2.29 0.73 46.94
C ASN A 52 3.43 1.75 46.82
N PHE A 53 4.11 1.81 45.68
CA PHE A 53 5.15 2.79 45.38
C PHE A 53 4.63 3.96 44.54
N ASP A 54 3.63 3.70 43.70
CA ASP A 54 3.15 4.66 42.69
C ASP A 54 2.05 5.60 43.20
N THR A 55 1.41 5.30 44.34
CA THR A 55 0.39 6.16 44.94
C THR A 55 0.51 6.26 46.46
N THR A 56 0.17 7.42 47.02
CA THR A 56 0.06 7.65 48.47
C THR A 56 -1.36 7.39 49.00
N ASP A 57 -2.32 7.16 48.11
CA ASP A 57 -3.72 6.90 48.47
C ASP A 57 -3.89 5.45 48.97
N GLN A 58 -4.19 5.34 50.26
CA GLN A 58 -4.38 4.06 50.93
C GLN A 58 -5.55 3.23 50.38
N GLN A 59 -6.58 3.85 49.79
CA GLN A 59 -7.70 3.09 49.24
C GLN A 59 -7.25 2.20 48.08
N TRP A 60 -6.33 2.72 47.25
CA TRP A 60 -5.78 1.97 46.13
C TRP A 60 -4.85 0.85 46.56
N VAL A 61 -4.02 1.10 47.56
CA VAL A 61 -3.15 0.08 48.17
C VAL A 61 -3.99 -1.08 48.73
N ILE A 62 -5.01 -0.77 49.53
CA ILE A 62 -5.90 -1.79 50.12
C ILE A 62 -6.64 -2.57 49.01
N ALA A 63 -7.14 -1.87 48.00
CA ALA A 63 -7.81 -2.51 46.87
C ALA A 63 -6.86 -3.47 46.13
N ALA A 64 -5.61 -3.07 45.90
CA ALA A 64 -4.60 -3.89 45.23
C ALA A 64 -4.16 -5.12 46.04
N GLU A 65 -4.12 -5.02 47.37
CA GLU A 65 -3.83 -6.17 48.24
C GLU A 65 -5.00 -7.17 48.28
N SER A 66 -6.23 -6.68 48.11
CA SER A 66 -7.44 -7.51 48.16
C SER A 66 -7.68 -8.34 46.89
N ILE A 67 -7.09 -7.95 45.76
CA ILE A 67 -7.32 -8.60 44.47
C ILE A 67 -6.39 -9.81 44.27
N SER A 68 -6.97 -10.96 43.94
CA SER A 68 -6.21 -12.14 43.51
C SER A 68 -6.37 -12.38 42.02
N VAL A 69 -5.47 -11.82 41.21
CA VAL A 69 -5.47 -12.00 39.74
C VAL A 69 -5.53 -13.48 39.37
N LYS A 70 -4.70 -14.32 40.00
CA LYS A 70 -4.64 -15.77 39.74
C LYS A 70 -5.99 -16.48 39.93
N GLN A 71 -6.79 -16.05 40.90
CA GLN A 71 -8.13 -16.60 41.11
C GLN A 71 -9.11 -16.06 40.06
N GLN A 72 -9.09 -14.76 39.80
CA GLN A 72 -10.03 -14.11 38.87
C GLN A 72 -9.81 -14.53 37.41
N VAL A 73 -8.59 -14.88 37.00
CA VAL A 73 -8.31 -15.44 35.65
C VAL A 73 -9.16 -16.69 35.36
N ARG A 74 -9.57 -17.43 36.40
CA ARG A 74 -10.37 -18.65 36.25
C ARG A 74 -11.88 -18.38 36.20
N SER A 75 -12.31 -17.15 36.46
CA SER A 75 -13.71 -16.74 36.41
C SER A 75 -14.27 -16.86 34.99
N GLU A 76 -15.56 -17.15 34.87
CA GLU A 76 -16.22 -17.27 33.56
C GLU A 76 -16.31 -15.92 32.85
N GLU A 77 -16.40 -14.82 33.61
CA GLU A 77 -16.41 -13.46 33.08
C GLU A 77 -15.10 -13.12 32.37
N VAL A 78 -13.95 -13.48 32.97
CA VAL A 78 -12.63 -13.22 32.37
C VAL A 78 -12.39 -14.14 31.17
N LYS A 79 -12.82 -15.42 31.24
CA LYS A 79 -12.76 -16.31 30.08
C LYS A 79 -13.59 -15.76 28.91
N LYS A 80 -14.82 -15.31 29.19
CA LYS A 80 -15.71 -14.72 28.20
C LYS A 80 -15.09 -13.46 27.58
N PHE A 81 -14.51 -12.59 28.39
CA PHE A 81 -13.81 -11.41 27.88
C PHE A 81 -12.72 -11.75 26.85
N TRP A 82 -11.90 -12.77 27.13
CA TRP A 82 -10.87 -13.21 26.20
C TRP A 82 -11.44 -13.89 24.94
N LEU A 83 -12.51 -14.67 25.08
CA LEU A 83 -13.22 -15.23 23.92
C LEU A 83 -13.79 -14.14 23.01
N ASP A 84 -14.36 -13.08 23.58
CA ASP A 84 -14.88 -11.94 22.81
C ASP A 84 -13.75 -11.21 22.05
N ILE A 85 -12.56 -11.07 22.67
CA ILE A 85 -11.37 -10.50 22.04
C ILE A 85 -10.87 -11.38 20.88
N ASP A 86 -10.77 -12.69 21.10
CA ASP A 86 -10.31 -13.63 20.07
C ASP A 86 -11.26 -13.64 18.87
N LEU A 87 -12.57 -13.54 19.14
CA LEU A 87 -13.60 -13.44 18.10
C LEU A 87 -13.47 -12.14 17.30
N GLU A 88 -13.34 -10.98 17.97
CA GLU A 88 -13.15 -9.68 17.31
C GLU A 88 -11.89 -9.67 16.43
N LYS A 89 -10.79 -10.25 16.94
CA LYS A 89 -9.54 -10.38 16.19
C LYS A 89 -9.75 -11.25 14.94
N ALA A 90 -10.36 -12.42 15.08
CA ALA A 90 -10.63 -13.32 13.96
C ALA A 90 -11.56 -12.69 12.91
N GLU A 91 -12.56 -11.92 13.33
CA GLU A 91 -13.43 -11.18 12.41
C GLU A 91 -12.70 -10.08 11.67
N SER A 92 -11.81 -9.35 12.36
CA SER A 92 -11.00 -8.28 11.75
C SER A 92 -10.02 -8.84 10.73
N GLU A 93 -9.35 -9.95 11.05
CA GLU A 93 -8.46 -10.66 10.13
C GLU A 93 -9.22 -11.17 8.90
N ARG A 94 -10.43 -11.72 9.09
CA ARG A 94 -11.28 -12.17 7.98
C ARG A 94 -11.68 -11.01 7.06
N LYS A 95 -12.06 -9.85 7.62
CA LYS A 95 -12.39 -8.65 6.84
C LYS A 95 -11.20 -8.18 6.02
N LEU A 96 -10.01 -8.11 6.65
CA LEU A 96 -8.78 -7.71 5.97
C LEU A 96 -8.43 -8.67 4.83
N ALA A 97 -8.51 -9.99 5.07
CA ALA A 97 -8.27 -10.99 4.04
C ALA A 97 -9.25 -10.84 2.85
N GLY A 98 -10.53 -10.53 3.14
CA GLY A 98 -11.53 -10.24 2.10
C GLY A 98 -11.14 -9.05 1.22
N ILE A 99 -10.71 -7.94 1.83
CA ILE A 99 -10.25 -6.74 1.10
C ILE A 99 -9.03 -7.05 0.22
N ILE A 100 -8.06 -7.81 0.74
CA ILE A 100 -6.86 -8.19 -0.02
C ILE A 100 -7.24 -9.05 -1.23
N LEU A 101 -8.16 -9.99 -1.06
CA LEU A 101 -8.64 -10.84 -2.17
C LEU A 101 -9.36 -10.03 -3.24
N GLU A 102 -10.25 -9.12 -2.84
CA GLU A 102 -10.95 -8.23 -3.77
C GLU A 102 -9.97 -7.34 -4.56
N GLN A 103 -8.98 -6.78 -3.87
CA GLN A 103 -7.92 -5.98 -4.52
C GLN A 103 -7.13 -6.81 -5.55
N LYS A 104 -6.80 -8.07 -5.21
CA LYS A 104 -6.09 -8.98 -6.11
C LYS A 104 -6.94 -9.38 -7.32
N GLU A 105 -8.24 -9.55 -7.14
CA GLU A 105 -9.16 -9.82 -8.23
C GLU A 105 -9.22 -8.64 -9.22
N ILE A 106 -9.30 -7.41 -8.72
CA ILE A 106 -9.27 -6.19 -9.55
C ILE A 106 -7.94 -6.10 -10.31
N GLU A 107 -6.81 -6.33 -9.64
CA GLU A 107 -5.48 -6.32 -10.26
C GLU A 107 -5.38 -7.33 -11.42
N LEU A 108 -5.92 -8.53 -11.25
CA LEU A 108 -5.94 -9.56 -12.29
C LEU A 108 -6.80 -9.16 -13.48
N LYS A 109 -8.00 -8.61 -13.23
CA LYS A 109 -8.88 -8.11 -14.30
C LYS A 109 -8.22 -6.98 -15.09
N GLN A 110 -7.52 -6.07 -14.41
CA GLN A 110 -6.78 -4.99 -15.07
C GLN A 110 -5.68 -5.56 -15.97
N LYS A 111 -4.85 -6.49 -15.46
CA LYS A 111 -3.81 -7.16 -16.25
C LYS A 111 -4.38 -7.88 -17.47
N GLU A 112 -5.54 -8.51 -17.35
CA GLU A 112 -6.19 -9.16 -18.48
C GLU A 112 -6.59 -8.16 -19.57
N VAL A 113 -7.14 -7.00 -19.17
CA VAL A 113 -7.49 -5.91 -20.09
C VAL A 113 -6.24 -5.37 -20.79
N ASP A 114 -5.16 -5.13 -20.05
CA ASP A 114 -3.90 -4.61 -20.59
C ASP A 114 -3.27 -5.57 -21.60
N ILE A 115 -3.30 -6.88 -21.32
CA ILE A 115 -2.84 -7.92 -22.25
C ILE A 115 -3.69 -7.92 -23.53
N LYS A 116 -5.02 -7.82 -23.41
CA LYS A 116 -5.92 -7.77 -24.57
C LYS A 116 -5.66 -6.53 -25.42
N LEU A 117 -5.49 -5.36 -24.79
CA LEU A 117 -5.17 -4.11 -25.46
C LEU A 117 -3.83 -4.19 -26.20
N SER A 118 -2.79 -4.67 -25.51
CA SER A 118 -1.45 -4.83 -26.08
C SER A 118 -1.44 -5.78 -27.28
N LYS A 119 -2.18 -6.90 -27.20
CA LYS A 119 -2.34 -7.85 -28.32
C LYS A 119 -3.04 -7.20 -29.52
N ASN A 120 -4.04 -6.35 -29.28
CA ASN A 120 -4.77 -5.67 -30.36
C ASN A 120 -3.89 -4.62 -31.05
N ILE A 121 -3.15 -3.81 -30.28
CA ILE A 121 -2.20 -2.82 -30.82
C ILE A 121 -1.15 -3.52 -31.69
N LEU A 122 -0.56 -4.62 -31.20
CA LEU A 122 0.42 -5.39 -31.97
C LEU A 122 -0.17 -5.94 -33.28
N ARG A 123 -1.38 -6.51 -33.23
CA ARG A 123 -2.07 -7.02 -34.43
C ARG A 123 -2.35 -5.91 -35.44
N GLN A 124 -2.72 -4.72 -34.98
CA GLN A 124 -2.97 -3.58 -35.86
C GLN A 124 -1.66 -3.10 -36.51
N GLY A 125 -0.59 -2.96 -35.73
CA GLY A 125 0.73 -2.60 -36.26
C GLY A 125 1.24 -3.56 -37.34
N ILE A 126 1.06 -4.87 -37.15
CA ILE A 126 1.44 -5.89 -38.15
C ILE A 126 0.60 -5.77 -39.44
N LYS A 127 -0.71 -5.47 -39.32
CA LYS A 127 -1.58 -5.27 -40.49
C LYS A 127 -1.17 -4.01 -41.26
N ASP A 128 -0.90 -2.93 -40.54
CA ASP A 128 -0.53 -1.66 -41.14
C ASP A 128 0.84 -1.74 -41.83
N SER A 129 1.82 -2.43 -41.24
CA SER A 129 3.12 -2.68 -41.86
C SER A 129 2.98 -3.54 -43.12
N LEU A 130 2.21 -4.63 -43.06
CA LEU A 130 1.98 -5.51 -44.22
C LEU A 130 1.30 -4.77 -45.37
N LEU A 131 0.31 -3.92 -45.07
CA LEU A 131 -0.37 -3.09 -46.07
C LEU A 131 0.60 -2.10 -46.70
N ASN A 132 1.50 -1.50 -45.91
CA ASN A 132 2.50 -0.56 -46.41
C ASN A 132 3.52 -1.25 -47.32
N ASP A 133 4.00 -2.43 -46.94
CA ASP A 133 4.91 -3.25 -47.75
C ASP A 133 4.28 -3.63 -49.10
N GLN A 134 2.98 -3.96 -49.11
CA GLN A 134 2.25 -4.22 -50.36
C GLN A 134 2.18 -2.97 -51.24
N LYS A 135 1.84 -1.80 -50.68
CA LYS A 135 1.79 -0.53 -51.43
C LYS A 135 3.13 -0.17 -52.04
N LEU A 136 4.23 -0.35 -51.30
CA LEU A 136 5.60 -0.13 -51.80
C LEU A 136 5.91 -1.04 -53.01
N LYS A 137 5.61 -2.34 -52.91
CA LYS A 137 5.79 -3.28 -54.03
C LYS A 137 5.00 -2.89 -55.27
N TYR A 138 3.74 -2.46 -55.11
CA TYR A 138 2.93 -1.98 -56.24
C TYR A 138 3.51 -0.72 -56.88
N ALA A 139 3.97 0.24 -56.07
CA ALA A 139 4.59 1.46 -56.58
C ALA A 139 5.89 1.16 -57.35
N GLU A 140 6.72 0.24 -56.84
CA GLU A 140 7.97 -0.18 -57.49
C GLU A 140 7.71 -0.83 -58.87
N ASN A 141 6.71 -1.71 -58.97
CA ASN A 141 6.31 -2.31 -60.24
C ASN A 141 5.82 -1.26 -61.25
N LEU A 142 5.04 -0.26 -60.80
CA LEU A 142 4.55 0.84 -61.65
C LEU A 142 5.66 1.74 -62.19
N VAL A 143 6.75 1.91 -61.44
CA VAL A 143 7.94 2.66 -61.89
C VAL A 143 8.71 1.85 -62.93
N ASN A 144 8.88 0.55 -62.70
CA ASN A 144 9.56 -0.34 -63.63
C ASN A 144 8.80 -0.46 -64.97
N ASP A 145 7.48 -0.58 -64.96
CA ASP A 145 6.66 -0.65 -66.18
C ASP A 145 6.81 0.61 -67.06
N LYS A 146 6.82 1.80 -66.44
CA LYS A 146 7.06 3.08 -67.13
C LYS A 146 8.49 3.24 -67.66
N GLU A 147 9.47 2.63 -66.99
CA GLU A 147 10.87 2.65 -67.43
C GLU A 147 11.10 1.74 -68.66
N THR A 148 10.30 0.69 -68.83
CA THR A 148 10.31 -0.16 -70.03
C THR A 148 9.69 0.51 -71.26
N GLU A 149 8.71 1.41 -71.09
CA GLU A 149 8.10 2.15 -72.22
C GLU A 149 8.91 3.37 -72.68
N LEU A 150 9.79 3.94 -71.84
CA LEU A 150 10.57 5.15 -72.17
C LEU A 150 11.99 4.89 -72.71
N LYS A 151 12.40 3.61 -72.83
CA LYS A 151 13.76 3.25 -73.25
C LYS A 151 14.16 3.51 -74.73
N PRO A 152 13.31 3.94 -75.70
CA PRO A 152 13.82 4.35 -77.01
C PRO A 152 14.31 5.81 -77.11
N TYR A 153 13.98 6.72 -76.18
CA TYR A 153 14.15 8.16 -76.40
C TYR A 153 14.91 8.93 -75.31
N LEU A 154 16.01 8.41 -74.77
CA LEU A 154 16.99 9.27 -74.08
C LEU A 154 18.42 8.81 -74.35
N LYS A 155 18.90 9.16 -75.54
CA LYS A 155 20.32 9.14 -75.87
C LYS A 155 20.78 10.59 -76.08
N LYS A 156 21.74 11.00 -75.25
CA LYS A 156 22.65 12.17 -75.34
C LYS A 156 22.26 13.41 -74.54
N SER A 157 23.01 13.65 -73.46
CA SER A 157 23.66 14.94 -73.06
C SER A 157 23.91 14.91 -71.54
N THR A 158 24.99 15.37 -70.91
CA THR A 158 26.31 15.88 -71.27
C THR A 158 27.09 15.89 -69.95
N LYS A 159 28.39 15.56 -69.98
CA LYS A 159 29.34 15.75 -68.87
C LYS A 159 29.34 17.20 -68.38
N ARG A 160 29.11 17.46 -67.08
CA ARG A 160 29.73 18.59 -66.35
C ARG A 160 30.01 18.21 -64.89
N LYS A 161 31.26 18.41 -64.47
CA LYS A 161 31.71 18.49 -63.08
C LYS A 161 31.26 19.83 -62.46
N PRO A 162 31.05 19.87 -61.14
CA PRO A 162 31.54 20.97 -60.29
C PRO A 162 32.41 20.39 -59.16
N VAL A 163 33.69 20.76 -59.01
CA VAL A 163 34.24 21.99 -58.38
C VAL A 163 33.76 22.14 -56.94
N CYS A 164 34.72 21.96 -56.02
CA CYS A 164 34.62 22.14 -54.59
C CYS A 164 34.33 23.60 -54.20
N SER A 165 33.62 23.80 -53.09
CA SER A 165 33.76 24.97 -52.24
C SER A 165 33.52 24.59 -50.79
N ASN A 166 34.52 24.88 -49.96
CA ASN A 166 34.46 24.86 -48.50
C ASN A 166 33.49 25.92 -47.99
N GLY A 167 32.88 25.65 -46.84
CA GLY A 167 32.12 26.60 -46.04
C GLY A 167 31.93 26.06 -44.63
N ASN A 168 32.86 26.44 -43.74
CA ASN A 168 32.70 26.34 -42.29
C ASN A 168 31.41 27.05 -41.87
N LEU A 169 30.69 26.54 -40.85
CA LEU A 169 30.12 27.37 -39.79
C LEU A 169 29.62 26.48 -38.62
N THR A 170 30.38 26.55 -37.53
CA THR A 170 29.96 26.80 -36.14
C THR A 170 29.05 25.80 -35.41
N GLU A 171 29.71 25.09 -34.49
CA GLU A 171 29.36 24.90 -33.08
C GLU A 171 28.02 25.50 -32.60
N THR A 172 27.15 24.62 -32.10
CA THR A 172 26.47 24.84 -30.82
C THR A 172 26.54 23.54 -30.03
N GLU A 173 27.34 23.59 -28.97
CA GLU A 173 27.21 22.75 -27.79
C GLU A 173 25.79 22.83 -27.27
N ASP A 174 25.12 21.69 -27.11
CA ASP A 174 24.06 21.55 -26.12
C ASP A 174 24.37 20.25 -25.35
N ASN A 175 25.04 20.47 -24.21
CA ASN A 175 25.22 19.48 -23.15
C ASN A 175 23.84 19.12 -22.58
N GLU A 176 23.27 17.99 -22.99
CA GLU A 176 22.27 17.33 -22.16
C GLU A 176 22.99 16.53 -21.06
N TYR A 177 23.03 17.17 -19.90
CA TYR A 177 23.37 16.60 -18.61
C TYR A 177 22.51 15.36 -18.36
N PHE A 178 23.13 14.18 -18.44
CA PHE A 178 22.57 12.94 -17.90
C PHE A 178 22.87 12.93 -16.39
N PRO A 179 21.89 13.08 -15.48
CA PRO A 179 22.09 12.69 -14.11
C PRO A 179 22.22 11.17 -14.04
N ASP A 180 23.37 10.73 -13.53
CA ASP A 180 23.59 9.37 -13.03
C ASP A 180 22.69 9.16 -11.80
N ASP A 181 21.43 8.79 -12.03
CA ASP A 181 20.52 8.32 -10.98
C ASP A 181 20.77 6.82 -10.72
N ASN A 182 21.99 6.51 -10.26
CA ASN A 182 22.29 5.27 -9.55
C ASN A 182 22.44 5.59 -8.07
N ASP A 183 21.33 5.90 -7.41
CA ASP A 183 21.13 5.74 -5.96
C ASP A 183 19.62 5.78 -5.66
N LEU A 184 18.87 4.85 -6.28
CA LEU A 184 17.52 4.53 -5.83
C LEU A 184 17.62 3.41 -4.78
N ASP A 185 17.71 3.87 -3.53
CA ASP A 185 17.47 3.07 -2.34
C ASP A 185 16.07 2.41 -2.41
N PRO A 186 15.95 1.07 -2.46
CA PRO A 186 14.68 0.39 -2.67
C PRO A 186 13.70 0.47 -1.48
N GLU A 187 14.01 1.19 -0.39
CA GLU A 187 13.16 1.25 0.80
C GLU A 187 12.16 2.44 0.86
N SER A 188 12.15 3.36 -0.12
CA SER A 188 11.33 4.59 -0.03
C SER A 188 9.83 4.43 -0.40
N PHE A 189 9.41 3.31 -1.01
CA PHE A 189 8.05 3.19 -1.58
C PHE A 189 6.91 2.88 -0.59
N ASN A 190 7.16 2.75 0.72
CA ASN A 190 6.09 2.46 1.70
C ASN A 190 5.51 3.68 2.42
N SER A 191 5.99 4.90 2.13
CA SER A 191 5.63 6.11 2.90
C SER A 191 4.30 6.78 2.51
N THR A 192 3.83 6.61 1.27
CA THR A 192 2.67 7.39 0.77
C THR A 192 1.32 6.68 0.92
N LEU A 193 1.31 5.35 1.14
CA LEU A 193 0.07 4.59 1.34
C LEU A 193 -0.57 4.85 2.72
N ASP A 194 0.21 5.31 3.68
CA ASP A 194 -0.24 5.45 5.08
C ASP A 194 -1.00 6.77 5.34
N ARG A 195 -0.85 7.79 4.49
CA ARG A 195 -1.58 9.06 4.64
C ARG A 195 -3.02 9.02 4.12
N ASN A 196 -3.34 8.14 3.16
CA ASN A 196 -4.70 8.04 2.63
C ASN A 196 -5.61 7.12 3.45
N ASN A 197 -5.05 6.15 4.21
CA ASN A 197 -5.84 5.28 5.07
C ASN A 197 -6.37 5.99 6.34
N LYS A 198 -5.65 6.99 6.88
CA LYS A 198 -6.16 7.77 8.03
C LYS A 198 -7.39 8.64 7.70
N LYS A 199 -7.59 9.03 6.43
CA LYS A 199 -8.74 9.85 6.03
C LYS A 199 -9.99 9.02 5.68
N ALA A 200 -9.80 7.78 5.24
CA ALA A 200 -10.90 6.86 4.92
C ALA A 200 -11.59 6.30 6.18
N VAL A 201 -10.83 5.98 7.24
CA VAL A 201 -11.40 5.45 8.49
C VAL A 201 -12.24 6.49 9.24
N ALA A 202 -11.89 7.79 9.13
CA ALA A 202 -12.67 8.87 9.73
C ALA A 202 -14.03 9.11 9.04
N SER A 203 -14.20 8.77 7.76
CA SER A 203 -15.47 8.96 7.04
C SER A 203 -16.49 7.84 7.25
N ILE A 204 -16.05 6.64 7.68
CA ILE A 204 -16.95 5.51 7.91
C ILE A 204 -17.66 5.64 9.28
N ASN A 205 -17.00 6.21 10.30
CA ASN A 205 -17.62 6.42 11.61
C ASN A 205 -18.63 7.58 11.65
N ALA A 206 -18.61 8.52 10.70
CA ALA A 206 -19.59 9.61 10.65
C ALA A 206 -20.94 9.18 10.08
N ARG A 207 -21.02 8.05 9.34
CA ARG A 207 -22.23 7.60 8.66
C ARG A 207 -23.07 6.58 9.42
N SER A 208 -22.58 6.03 10.54
CA SER A 208 -23.34 5.09 11.37
C SER A 208 -24.21 5.76 12.45
N ASN A 209 -24.03 7.04 12.73
CA ASN A 209 -24.80 7.73 13.79
C ASN A 209 -26.13 8.33 13.32
N ASP A 210 -26.43 8.31 12.01
CA ASP A 210 -27.68 8.86 11.46
C ASP A 210 -28.77 7.80 11.21
N ILE A 211 -28.53 6.53 11.58
CA ILE A 211 -29.50 5.43 11.36
C ILE A 211 -30.22 5.03 12.66
N ILE A 212 -29.88 5.65 13.79
CA ILE A 212 -30.56 5.43 15.07
C ILE A 212 -30.91 6.79 15.69
N ASN A 213 -31.87 7.48 15.09
CA ASN A 213 -32.78 8.44 15.73
C ASN A 213 -34.04 8.59 14.88
#